data_AF-A0A8H3LDJ4-F1
#
_entry.id   AF-A0A8H3LDJ4-F1
#
_cell.length_a   1.000
_cell.length_b   1.000
_cell.length_c   1.000
_cell.angle_alpha   90.00
_cell.angle_beta   90.00
_cell.angle_gamma   90.00
#
_symmetry.space_group_name_H-M   'P 1'
#
loop_
_entity.id
_entity.type
_entity.pdbx_description
1 polymer ?
#
loop_
_entity_poly.entity_id
_entity_poly.type
_entity_poly.pdbx_seq_one_letter_code
_entity_poly.pdbx_strand_id
1 'polypeptide(L)'
;MTFDLIWSNGLLIKKICSCYFEHLKRRQDALTGFKPCSGNFPNAITTYSNSPNPLIEGQIATGRIAGKATVPIVNGALYNLTAFYEKQQTFQHIFDFCGIFVIPHGLTCPINGDYDFTINFPVETTVNDPINTSVTYDMTVLITNPYDINLSCIEGKLTFTPHLSINLFFLQFKSLDKLNDRNTLA
;
A
#
# COMPACT_ATOMS: atom_id res chain seq x y z
N MET A 1 -44.86 17.03 -0.96
CA MET A 1 -44.66 15.60 -0.63
C MET A 1 -45.87 14.86 -1.17
N THR A 2 -45.67 14.10 -2.24
CA THR A 2 -46.72 13.28 -2.86
C THR A 2 -46.44 11.84 -2.47
N PHE A 3 -47.42 11.17 -1.87
CA PHE A 3 -47.34 9.77 -1.49
C PHE A 3 -48.25 8.97 -2.42
N ASP A 4 -47.69 8.05 -3.19
CA ASP A 4 -48.48 7.08 -3.95
C ASP A 4 -48.69 5.82 -3.10
N LEU A 5 -49.95 5.47 -2.89
CA LEU A 5 -50.37 4.21 -2.26
C LEU A 5 -50.74 3.22 -3.36
N ILE A 6 -50.17 2.03 -3.34
CA ILE A 6 -50.57 0.93 -4.23
C ILE A 6 -51.10 -0.22 -3.37
N TRP A 7 -52.24 -0.76 -3.79
CA TRP A 7 -52.95 -1.85 -3.14
C TRP A 7 -52.48 -3.19 -3.71
N SER A 8 -52.00 -4.11 -2.87
CA SER A 8 -51.71 -5.49 -3.27
C SER A 8 -52.04 -6.44 -2.12
N ASN A 9 -52.84 -7.48 -2.42
CA ASN A 9 -53.21 -8.57 -1.50
C ASN A 9 -53.73 -8.12 -0.12
N GLY A 10 -54.59 -7.11 -0.10
CA GLY A 10 -55.31 -6.70 1.12
C GLY A 10 -54.46 -6.08 2.22
N LEU A 11 -53.18 -5.75 1.95
CA LEU A 11 -52.30 -5.10 2.91
C LEU A 11 -51.81 -3.74 2.37
N LEU A 12 -51.96 -2.69 3.18
CA LEU A 12 -51.49 -1.35 2.85
C LEU A 12 -49.96 -1.30 3.06
N ILE A 13 -49.17 -1.56 2.01
CA ILE A 13 -47.72 -1.55 2.10
C ILE A 13 -47.22 -0.13 1.78
N LYS A 14 -46.65 0.56 2.77
CA LYS A 14 -45.83 1.76 2.52
C LYS A 14 -44.60 1.32 1.73
N LYS A 15 -44.56 1.67 0.43
CA LYS A 15 -43.33 1.58 -0.35
C LYS A 15 -42.38 2.65 0.19
N ILE A 16 -41.45 2.25 1.06
CA ILE A 16 -40.34 3.12 1.47
C ILE A 16 -39.53 3.35 0.20
N CYS A 17 -39.50 4.60 -0.28
CA CYS A 17 -38.64 4.99 -1.39
C CYS A 17 -37.22 4.50 -1.12
N SER A 18 -36.67 3.81 -2.12
CA SER A 18 -35.30 3.30 -2.17
C SER A 18 -34.29 4.44 -2.29
N CYS A 19 -34.22 5.30 -1.27
CA CYS A 19 -33.20 6.34 -1.10
C CYS A 19 -32.35 6.13 0.17
N TYR A 20 -32.67 5.12 0.98
CA TYR A 20 -32.03 4.89 2.29
C TYR A 20 -31.26 3.57 2.39
N PHE A 21 -30.82 3.03 1.24
CA PHE A 21 -29.93 1.86 1.19
C PHE A 21 -28.60 2.17 0.47
N GLU A 22 -28.10 3.40 0.59
CA GLU A 22 -26.75 3.76 0.08
C GLU A 22 -25.77 4.28 1.14
N HIS A 23 -26.19 4.48 2.40
CA HIS A 23 -25.34 5.15 3.40
C HIS A 23 -24.67 4.26 4.45
N LEU A 24 -24.64 2.94 4.27
CA LEU A 24 -23.90 2.01 5.14
C LEU A 24 -22.85 1.16 4.40
N LYS A 25 -22.25 1.68 3.32
CA LYS A 25 -20.86 1.35 3.03
C LYS A 25 -20.02 2.26 3.93
N ARG A 26 -19.35 1.71 4.95
CA ARG A 26 -18.13 2.35 5.47
C ARG A 26 -17.34 2.73 4.22
N ARG A 27 -17.12 4.03 3.96
CA ARG A 27 -16.20 4.42 2.89
C ARG A 27 -14.89 3.74 3.25
N GLN A 28 -14.53 2.69 2.51
CA GLN A 28 -13.20 2.12 2.60
C GLN A 28 -12.27 3.28 2.27
N ASP A 29 -11.41 3.65 3.20
CA ASP A 29 -10.44 4.71 2.94
C ASP A 29 -9.54 4.23 1.81
N ALA A 30 -9.72 4.78 0.61
CA ALA A 30 -9.05 4.33 -0.60
C ALA A 30 -7.53 4.56 -0.52
N LEU A 31 -7.08 5.48 0.33
CA LEU A 31 -5.66 5.74 0.59
C LEU A 31 -5.16 5.03 1.85
N THR A 32 -6.00 4.26 2.56
CA THR A 32 -5.60 3.45 3.71
C THR A 32 -4.81 4.24 4.77
N GLY A 33 -5.21 5.47 5.06
CA GLY A 33 -4.55 6.37 6.00
C GLY A 33 -3.47 7.28 5.40
N PHE A 34 -3.15 7.13 4.10
CA PHE A 34 -2.35 8.10 3.37
C PHE A 34 -3.19 9.33 2.99
N LYS A 35 -2.52 10.45 2.77
CA LYS A 35 -3.12 11.71 2.33
C LYS A 35 -2.22 12.36 1.28
N PRO A 36 -2.75 13.23 0.40
CA PRO A 36 -1.92 14.02 -0.49
C PRO A 36 -0.91 14.88 0.27
N CYS A 37 0.31 15.01 -0.26
CA CYS A 37 1.31 15.91 0.29
C CYS A 37 0.86 17.38 0.13
N SER A 38 1.42 18.28 0.93
CA SER A 38 1.25 19.71 0.71
C SER A 38 1.96 20.14 -0.58
N GLY A 39 1.31 20.98 -1.37
CA GLY A 39 1.84 21.46 -2.64
C GLY A 39 0.82 21.37 -3.78
N ASN A 40 1.24 21.80 -4.97
CA ASN A 40 0.44 21.69 -6.18
C ASN A 40 1.06 20.64 -7.09
N PHE A 41 0.31 19.58 -7.38
CA PHE A 41 0.74 18.47 -8.22
C PHE A 41 -0.27 18.31 -9.37
N PRO A 42 0.20 18.12 -10.62
CA PRO A 42 -0.69 18.03 -11.77
C PRO A 42 -1.55 16.75 -11.77
N ASN A 43 -1.06 15.68 -11.14
CA ASN A 43 -1.73 14.38 -11.05
C ASN A 43 -2.12 14.08 -9.60
N ALA A 44 -3.08 13.17 -9.43
CA ALA A 44 -3.56 12.76 -8.11
C ALA A 44 -3.55 11.24 -7.96
N ILE A 45 -3.04 10.74 -6.83
CA ILE A 45 -3.20 9.33 -6.43
C ILE A 45 -4.53 9.24 -5.66
N THR A 46 -5.45 8.44 -6.15
CA THR A 46 -6.80 8.27 -5.59
C THR A 46 -6.97 6.96 -4.82
N THR A 47 -6.08 6.00 -5.04
CA THR A 47 -6.07 4.73 -4.30
C THR A 47 -4.63 4.33 -4.01
N TYR A 48 -4.37 3.94 -2.78
CA TYR A 48 -3.09 3.41 -2.34
C TYR A 48 -3.34 2.43 -1.19
N SER A 49 -3.04 1.16 -1.42
CA SER A 49 -3.22 0.12 -0.42
C SER A 49 -2.21 -1.00 -0.60
N ASN A 50 -1.90 -1.66 0.51
CA ASN A 50 -1.06 -2.84 0.56
C ASN A 50 -1.79 -3.96 1.30
N SER A 51 -1.56 -5.20 0.90
CA SER A 51 -2.10 -6.40 1.53
C SER A 51 -0.99 -7.45 1.64
N PRO A 52 -0.69 -7.99 2.84
CA PRO A 52 -1.32 -7.66 4.12
C PRO A 52 -0.99 -6.24 4.61
N ASN A 53 -1.83 -5.70 5.50
CA ASN A 53 -1.56 -4.47 6.24
C ASN A 53 -1.79 -4.76 7.73
N PRO A 54 -0.76 -4.79 8.60
CA PRO A 54 0.64 -4.46 8.33
C PRO A 54 1.31 -5.42 7.31
N LEU A 55 2.35 -4.92 6.64
CA LEU A 55 3.19 -5.73 5.75
C LEU A 55 3.97 -6.75 6.57
N ILE A 56 4.09 -7.98 6.07
CA ILE A 56 4.83 -9.04 6.76
C ILE A 56 6.14 -9.25 6.03
N GLU A 57 7.25 -9.03 6.73
CA GLU A 57 8.59 -9.26 6.20
C GLU A 57 8.76 -10.70 5.70
N GLY A 58 9.54 -10.90 4.63
CA GLY A 58 9.78 -12.22 4.04
C GLY A 58 8.59 -12.84 3.32
N GLN A 59 7.44 -12.17 3.27
CA GLN A 59 6.27 -12.58 2.49
C GLN A 59 6.10 -11.75 1.21
N ILE A 60 5.34 -12.28 0.26
CA ILE A 60 4.86 -11.51 -0.88
C ILE A 60 3.68 -10.67 -0.42
N ALA A 61 3.74 -9.37 -0.70
CA ALA A 61 2.64 -8.45 -0.53
C ALA A 61 2.07 -8.03 -1.88
N THR A 62 0.81 -7.60 -1.87
CA THR A 62 0.11 -7.03 -3.00
C THR A 62 -0.09 -5.54 -2.76
N GLY A 63 0.45 -4.70 -3.64
CA GLY A 63 0.26 -3.25 -3.64
C GLY A 63 -0.70 -2.82 -4.74
N ARG A 64 -1.64 -1.94 -4.44
CA ARG A 64 -2.52 -1.32 -5.42
C ARG A 64 -2.33 0.19 -5.43
N ILE A 65 -2.18 0.74 -6.62
CA ILE A 65 -2.12 2.19 -6.85
C ILE A 65 -3.07 2.58 -7.98
N ALA A 66 -3.92 3.57 -7.73
CA ALA A 66 -4.76 4.16 -8.76
C ALA A 66 -4.73 5.68 -8.67
N GLY A 67 -4.95 6.36 -9.78
CA GLY A 67 -4.90 7.81 -9.82
C GLY A 67 -5.43 8.40 -11.12
N LYS A 68 -5.42 9.73 -11.14
CA LYS A 68 -5.79 10.56 -12.29
C LYS A 68 -4.55 11.25 -12.83
N ALA A 69 -4.20 10.99 -14.08
CA ALA A 69 -3.10 11.67 -14.75
C ALA A 69 -3.64 12.77 -15.68
N THR A 70 -3.64 14.02 -15.18
CA THR A 70 -3.93 15.22 -16.01
C THR A 70 -2.78 15.50 -16.97
N VAL A 71 -1.55 15.26 -16.51
CA VAL A 71 -0.33 15.29 -17.31
C VAL A 71 0.15 13.84 -17.50
N PRO A 72 0.53 13.43 -18.73
CA PRO A 72 0.93 12.05 -19.00
C PRO A 72 2.11 11.58 -18.14
N ILE A 73 2.05 10.33 -17.69
CA ILE A 73 3.20 9.65 -17.08
C ILE A 73 3.98 8.99 -18.22
N VAL A 74 5.14 9.56 -18.55
CA VAL A 74 5.96 9.17 -19.71
C VAL A 74 7.02 8.13 -19.35
N ASN A 75 7.65 7.54 -20.37
CA ASN A 75 8.76 6.61 -20.17
C ASN A 75 9.92 7.29 -19.41
N GLY A 76 10.52 6.59 -18.44
CA GLY A 76 11.53 7.14 -17.54
C GLY A 76 10.96 7.91 -16.35
N ALA A 77 9.64 7.92 -16.14
CA ALA A 77 9.06 8.42 -14.90
C ALA A 77 9.45 7.55 -13.71
N LEU A 78 9.79 8.18 -12.60
CA LEU A 78 10.27 7.53 -11.39
C LEU A 78 9.17 7.43 -10.33
N TYR A 79 9.09 6.28 -9.69
CA TYR A 79 8.32 6.04 -8.47
C TYR A 79 9.29 5.99 -7.29
N ASN A 80 9.24 7.02 -6.44
CA ASN A 80 10.13 7.21 -5.31
C ASN A 80 9.37 6.95 -4.00
N LEU A 81 9.86 5.99 -3.22
CA LEU A 81 9.34 5.60 -1.92
C LEU A 81 10.40 5.95 -0.87
N THR A 82 10.10 6.92 -0.01
CA THR A 82 11.00 7.35 1.07
C THR A 82 10.36 7.02 2.42
N ALA A 83 11.13 6.39 3.31
CA ALA A 83 10.72 6.04 4.66
C ALA A 83 11.47 6.86 5.70
N PHE A 84 10.74 7.30 6.72
CA PHE A 84 11.24 8.03 7.86
C PHE A 84 10.89 7.32 9.17
N TYR A 85 11.86 7.21 10.06
CA TYR A 85 11.67 6.78 11.44
C TYR A 85 12.22 7.88 12.35
N GLU A 86 11.42 8.33 13.32
CA GLU A 86 11.80 9.44 14.21
C GLU A 86 12.30 10.70 13.46
N LYS A 87 11.67 10.99 12.30
CA LYS A 87 12.01 12.11 11.38
C LYS A 87 13.37 12.00 10.68
N GLN A 88 14.07 10.87 10.81
CA GLN A 88 15.28 10.58 10.05
C GLN A 88 14.94 9.67 8.87
N GLN A 89 15.47 9.96 7.69
CA GLN A 89 15.30 9.09 6.53
C GLN A 89 16.00 7.75 6.82
N THR A 90 15.23 6.66 6.82
CA THR A 90 15.74 5.31 7.07
C THR A 90 16.15 4.62 5.78
N PHE A 91 15.28 4.68 4.76
CA PHE A 91 15.57 4.11 3.45
C PHE A 91 14.85 4.88 2.34
N GLN A 92 15.34 4.70 1.13
CA GLN A 92 14.75 5.24 -0.08
C GLN A 92 14.87 4.21 -1.20
N HIS A 93 13.77 3.96 -1.90
CA HIS A 93 13.75 3.15 -3.10
C HIS A 93 13.21 3.95 -4.27
N ILE A 94 13.91 3.88 -5.39
CA ILE A 94 13.55 4.57 -6.64
C ILE A 94 13.39 3.50 -7.70
N PHE A 95 12.23 3.48 -8.34
CA PHE A 95 11.87 2.52 -9.36
C PHE A 95 11.42 3.24 -10.64
N ASP A 96 11.57 2.60 -11.80
CA ASP A 96 10.92 3.05 -13.02
C ASP A 96 9.42 2.73 -12.95
N PHE A 97 8.57 3.76 -12.94
CA PHE A 97 7.11 3.61 -12.77
C PHE A 97 6.53 2.72 -13.88
N CYS A 98 6.96 2.94 -15.12
CA CYS A 98 6.48 2.19 -16.28
C CYS A 98 6.86 0.71 -16.19
N GLY A 99 8.09 0.42 -15.75
CA GLY A 99 8.64 -0.92 -15.61
C GLY A 99 7.98 -1.72 -14.51
N ILE A 100 7.64 -1.11 -13.37
CA ILE A 100 7.02 -1.84 -12.25
C ILE A 100 5.50 -1.94 -12.38
N PHE A 101 4.81 -0.92 -12.90
CA PHE A 101 3.34 -0.87 -12.92
C PHE A 101 2.77 -1.12 -14.31
N VAL A 102 3.31 -0.51 -15.36
CA VAL A 102 2.62 -0.43 -16.66
C VAL A 102 2.90 -1.66 -17.53
N ILE A 103 4.19 -1.96 -17.75
CA ILE A 103 4.63 -3.03 -18.65
C ILE A 103 4.17 -4.42 -18.17
N PRO A 104 4.23 -4.76 -16.86
CA PRO A 104 3.76 -6.07 -16.37
C PRO A 104 2.25 -6.28 -16.55
N HIS A 105 1.47 -5.20 -16.72
CA HIS A 105 0.04 -5.26 -17.03
C HIS A 105 -0.26 -5.31 -18.54
N GLY A 106 0.76 -5.48 -19.38
CA GLY A 106 0.62 -5.54 -20.84
C GLY A 106 0.31 -4.18 -21.48
N LEU A 107 0.48 -3.09 -20.74
CA LEU A 107 0.31 -1.73 -21.23
C LEU A 107 1.67 -1.10 -21.57
N THR A 108 1.61 0.03 -22.27
CA THR A 108 2.80 0.80 -22.65
C THR A 108 2.71 2.23 -22.12
N CYS A 109 3.84 2.80 -21.73
CA CYS A 109 3.93 4.23 -21.51
C CYS A 109 3.96 5.00 -22.84
N PRO A 110 3.40 6.22 -22.92
CA PRO A 110 2.87 7.02 -21.82
C PRO A 110 1.46 6.61 -21.36
N ILE A 111 1.20 6.78 -20.06
CA ILE A 111 -0.16 6.67 -19.50
C ILE A 111 -0.86 8.03 -19.66
N ASN A 112 -1.96 8.03 -20.41
CA ASN A 112 -2.82 9.19 -20.61
C ASN A 112 -4.14 8.97 -19.87
N GLY A 113 -4.40 9.76 -18.83
CA GLY A 113 -5.64 9.69 -18.05
C GLY A 113 -5.58 8.79 -16.81
N ASP A 114 -6.74 8.28 -16.40
CA ASP A 114 -6.87 7.52 -15.16
C ASP A 114 -6.18 6.15 -15.26
N TYR A 115 -5.58 5.71 -14.15
CA TYR A 115 -4.84 4.46 -14.06
C TYR A 115 -5.18 3.70 -12.78
N ASP A 116 -5.05 2.38 -12.82
CA ASP A 116 -5.26 1.47 -11.69
C ASP A 116 -4.42 0.21 -11.90
N PHE A 117 -3.43 0.02 -11.04
CA PHE A 117 -2.45 -1.05 -11.13
C PHE A 117 -2.37 -1.82 -9.83
N THR A 118 -2.19 -3.14 -9.94
CA THR A 118 -1.97 -4.01 -8.80
C THR A 118 -0.73 -4.86 -9.03
N ILE A 119 0.24 -4.76 -8.13
CA ILE A 119 1.51 -5.49 -8.23
C ILE A 119 1.69 -6.42 -7.04
N ASN A 120 2.44 -7.49 -7.24
CA ASN A 120 2.96 -8.30 -6.15
C ASN A 120 4.46 -8.00 -5.99
N PHE A 121 4.91 -7.82 -4.76
CA PHE A 121 6.31 -7.53 -4.45
C PHE A 121 6.75 -8.29 -3.19
N PRO A 122 8.01 -8.73 -3.12
CA PRO A 122 8.56 -9.28 -1.88
C PRO A 122 8.76 -8.17 -0.87
N VAL A 123 8.36 -8.41 0.38
CA VAL A 123 8.76 -7.57 1.52
C VAL A 123 10.13 -8.05 1.97
N GLU A 124 11.17 -7.27 1.67
CA GLU A 124 12.54 -7.63 2.01
C GLU A 124 12.76 -7.74 3.53
N THR A 125 13.72 -8.57 3.92
CA THR A 125 14.21 -8.68 5.31
C THR A 125 15.64 -8.21 5.33
N THR A 126 16.00 -7.39 6.31
CA THR A 126 17.39 -7.01 6.58
C THR A 126 17.86 -7.61 7.89
N VAL A 127 19.17 -7.85 8.00
CA VAL A 127 19.80 -8.42 9.21
C VAL A 127 19.66 -7.51 10.44
N ASN A 128 19.30 -6.24 10.23
CA ASN A 128 19.13 -5.23 11.26
C ASN A 128 17.67 -5.02 11.67
N ASP A 129 16.73 -5.75 11.06
CA ASP A 129 15.31 -5.59 11.37
C ASP A 129 15.05 -6.08 12.80
N PRO A 130 14.32 -5.29 13.61
CA PRO A 130 14.13 -5.62 15.01
C PRO A 130 13.27 -6.87 15.16
N ILE A 131 13.91 -7.93 15.64
CA ILE A 131 13.29 -9.23 15.86
C ILE A 131 12.15 -9.06 16.88
N ASN A 132 10.93 -9.44 16.47
CA ASN A 132 9.70 -9.48 17.27
C ASN A 132 8.99 -8.15 17.57
N THR A 133 9.35 -7.04 16.91
CA THR A 133 8.60 -5.79 17.05
C THR A 133 8.14 -5.25 15.71
N SER A 134 6.89 -4.84 15.63
CA SER A 134 6.38 -4.11 14.48
C SER A 134 6.97 -2.70 14.44
N VAL A 135 7.49 -2.28 13.29
CA VAL A 135 8.00 -0.92 13.10
C VAL A 135 7.03 -0.16 12.19
N THR A 136 6.72 1.08 12.55
CA THR A 136 5.88 1.95 11.73
C THR A 136 6.72 3.11 11.23
N TYR A 137 6.79 3.27 9.91
CA TYR A 137 7.47 4.36 9.25
C TYR A 137 6.48 5.41 8.78
N ASP A 138 6.89 6.67 8.85
CA ASP A 138 6.26 7.73 8.06
C ASP A 138 6.79 7.58 6.63
N MET A 139 5.90 7.44 5.65
CA MET A 139 6.23 7.14 4.26
C MET A 139 5.82 8.30 3.36
N THR A 140 6.65 8.61 2.39
CA THR A 140 6.33 9.50 1.27
C THR A 140 6.43 8.70 -0.03
N VAL A 141 5.41 8.81 -0.86
CA VAL A 141 5.36 8.27 -2.22
C VAL A 141 5.30 9.45 -3.18
N LEU A 142 6.28 9.53 -4.07
CA LEU A 142 6.39 10.60 -5.06
C LEU A 142 6.56 10.00 -6.44
N ILE A 143 5.76 10.47 -7.40
CA ILE A 143 5.94 10.14 -8.82
C ILE A 143 6.52 11.38 -9.50
N THR A 144 7.66 11.21 -10.17
CA THR A 144 8.37 12.29 -10.85
C THR A 144 8.56 11.91 -12.32
N ASN A 145 8.45 12.87 -13.23
CA ASN A 145 8.73 12.63 -14.64
C ASN A 145 10.27 12.66 -14.88
N PRO A 146 10.77 12.28 -16.07
CA PRO A 146 12.21 12.32 -16.37
C PRO A 146 12.79 13.74 -16.51
N TYR A 147 11.96 14.78 -16.37
CA TYR A 147 12.34 16.19 -16.38
C TYR A 147 12.33 16.80 -14.97
N ASP A 148 12.39 15.96 -13.93
CA ASP A 148 12.37 16.33 -12.51
C ASP A 148 11.12 17.11 -12.05
N ILE A 149 10.01 16.97 -12.78
CA ILE A 149 8.71 17.53 -12.41
C ILE A 149 7.95 16.50 -11.57
N ASN A 150 7.62 16.89 -10.34
CA ASN A 150 6.80 16.09 -9.44
C ASN A 150 5.36 16.03 -9.94
N LEU A 151 4.90 14.85 -10.31
CA LEU A 151 3.58 14.60 -10.88
C LEU A 151 2.50 14.42 -9.81
N SER A 152 2.80 13.66 -8.76
CA SER A 152 1.86 13.38 -7.66
C SER A 152 2.60 12.94 -6.41
N CYS A 153 2.05 13.27 -5.23
CA CYS A 153 2.65 12.93 -3.94
C CYS A 153 1.58 12.55 -2.91
N ILE A 154 1.83 11.47 -2.17
CA ILE A 154 1.09 11.12 -0.96
C ILE A 154 2.05 10.83 0.20
N GLU A 155 1.59 11.10 1.42
CA GLU A 155 2.30 10.78 2.65
C GLU A 155 1.38 10.06 3.62
N GLY A 156 1.92 9.16 4.42
CA GLY A 156 1.14 8.34 5.34
C GLY A 156 2.02 7.48 6.22
N LYS A 157 1.42 6.47 6.85
CA LYS A 157 2.15 5.53 7.70
C LYS A 157 2.07 4.13 7.13
N LEU A 158 3.17 3.40 7.24
CA LEU A 158 3.23 2.00 6.85
C LEU A 158 3.91 1.19 7.96
N THR A 159 3.25 0.11 8.35
CA THR A 159 3.73 -0.76 9.43
C THR A 159 4.24 -2.07 8.84
N PHE A 160 5.42 -2.47 9.28
CA PHE A 160 6.06 -3.74 8.97
C PHE A 160 6.05 -4.60 10.23
N THR A 161 5.75 -5.88 10.06
CA THR A 161 5.79 -6.89 11.11
C THR A 161 6.77 -8.01 10.73
N PRO A 162 7.59 -8.48 11.67
CA PRO A 162 8.54 -9.55 11.41
C PRO A 162 7.82 -10.88 11.15
N HIS A 163 8.40 -11.71 10.27
CA HIS A 163 7.90 -13.06 10.04
C HIS A 163 8.15 -13.96 11.26
N LEU A 164 7.08 -14.47 11.87
CA LEU A 164 7.15 -15.34 13.05
C LEU A 164 7.98 -16.63 12.82
N SER A 165 8.27 -17.02 11.58
CA SER A 165 9.06 -18.22 11.26
C SER A 165 10.57 -18.07 11.54
N ILE A 166 11.08 -16.85 11.74
CA ILE A 166 12.49 -16.64 12.12
C ILE A 166 12.73 -17.09 13.57
N ASN A 167 11.71 -17.06 14.44
CA ASN A 167 11.84 -17.50 15.83
C ASN A 167 12.12 -19.00 15.98
N LEU A 168 11.60 -19.87 15.12
CA LEU A 168 11.89 -21.30 15.24
C LEU A 168 13.32 -21.64 14.82
N PHE A 169 13.82 -21.03 13.74
CA PHE A 169 15.20 -21.28 13.31
C PHE A 169 16.21 -20.71 14.30
N PHE A 170 16.03 -19.48 14.81
CA PHE A 170 16.97 -18.90 15.78
C PHE A 170 16.95 -19.57 17.16
N LEU A 171 15.80 -20.09 17.61
CA LEU A 171 15.75 -20.89 18.84
C LEU A 171 16.40 -22.26 18.65
N GLN A 172 16.30 -22.88 17.46
CA GLN A 172 17.05 -24.10 17.15
C GLN A 172 18.57 -23.86 17.08
N PHE A 173 19.04 -22.76 16.48
CA PHE A 173 20.47 -22.46 16.44
C PHE A 173 21.05 -22.10 17.82
N LYS A 174 20.37 -21.29 18.64
CA LYS A 174 20.80 -21.04 20.03
C LYS A 174 20.83 -22.31 20.90
N SER A 175 19.98 -23.30 20.59
CA SER A 175 19.99 -24.62 21.25
C SER A 175 21.18 -25.46 20.80
N LEU A 176 21.49 -25.47 19.50
CA LEU A 176 22.61 -26.19 18.92
C LEU A 176 23.98 -25.62 19.36
N ASP A 177 24.13 -24.30 19.46
CA ASP A 177 25.35 -23.66 19.95
C ASP A 177 25.62 -24.03 21.42
N LYS A 178 24.57 -24.10 22.25
CA LYS A 178 24.68 -24.55 23.65
C LYS A 178 24.96 -26.05 23.83
N LEU A 179 24.70 -26.87 22.80
CA LEU A 179 25.04 -28.29 22.78
C LEU A 179 26.49 -28.50 22.31
N ASN A 180 27.00 -27.65 21.43
CA ASN A 180 28.38 -27.73 20.96
C ASN A 180 29.40 -27.25 22.01
N ASP A 181 29.05 -26.24 22.81
CA ASP A 181 29.91 -25.74 23.91
C ASP A 181 30.01 -26.69 25.11
N ARG A 182 29.14 -27.71 25.21
CA ARG A 182 29.20 -28.71 26.28
C ARG A 182 30.00 -29.97 25.92
N ASN A 183 30.39 -30.14 24.65
CA ASN A 183 31.13 -31.32 24.19
C ASN A 183 32.63 -31.05 23.93
N THR A 184 33.12 -29.85 24.23
CA THR A 184 34.54 -29.45 24.11
C THR A 184 35.27 -29.30 25.45
N LEU A 185 34.63 -29.71 26.56
CA LEU A 185 35.26 -29.89 27.87
C LEU A 185 35.07 -31.34 28.32
N ALA A 186 35.77 -32.26 27.68
CA ALA A 186 36.02 -33.62 28.16
C ALA A 186 37.45 -34.02 27.80
#